data_AF-A0A1H3V3B9-F1
#
_entry.id   AF-A0A1H3V3B9-F1
#
_cell.length_a   1.000
_cell.length_b   1.000
_cell.length_c   1.000
_cell.angle_alpha   90.00
_cell.angle_beta   90.00
_cell.angle_gamma   90.00
#
_symmetry.space_group_name_H-M   'P 1'
#
loop_
_entity.id
_entity.type
_entity.pdbx_description
1 polymer ?
#
loop_
_entity_poly.entity_id
_entity_poly.type
_entity_poly.pdbx_seq_one_letter_code
_entity_poly.pdbx_strand_id
1 'polypeptide(L)'
;MNIKLFPKRKSRQLIVVLVVILLLLPFSFLSLGEASQTVKQEIHDFARGSYDILLRPWDSRSEIEQQLGLVEDNYLGIGAGGITRSQWENVLAREDVEIAAPVAAIGLFKPPQITYALPPRPDEALRYNVTHFTFDGVNTYALENFINYSVPDKLYSQGCIDIGPLELINTFRCENPMYYFPDAYHQVVAIDVDQEALLTGNNFSIIREAYTPFYWEGDNFLEIPIISLQDSQTPLKAAINIEAIDFKQEENDRLKEKYGIDANDSQLGFFSLHIWGDSQLHNELMEEMNDKPALSSEKYELDFSEKVTPFYDSYLYADNDYQFFTYEEQMISDISGQISSFSQKQFYFLHPVEYDLEENNVSIRQVDVDEASGVPIYRKMDNVQSYVFDDGEITDGFGFSFKHAGYF
;
A
#
# COMPACT_ATOMS: atom_id res chain seq x y z
N MET A 1 -14.96 38.96 -18.10
CA MET A 1 -14.51 40.27 -18.63
C MET A 1 -14.77 40.29 -20.14
N ASN A 2 -15.67 41.15 -20.63
CA ASN A 2 -16.15 41.13 -22.02
C ASN A 2 -15.32 42.10 -22.87
N ILE A 3 -14.31 41.60 -23.61
CA ILE A 3 -13.38 42.45 -24.37
C ILE A 3 -14.07 42.91 -25.67
N LYS A 4 -14.53 44.16 -25.71
CA LYS A 4 -15.09 44.79 -26.93
C LYS A 4 -13.96 45.16 -27.89
N LEU A 5 -13.77 44.34 -28.93
CA LEU A 5 -12.88 44.66 -30.06
C LEU A 5 -13.50 45.79 -30.93
N PHE A 6 -12.76 46.88 -31.11
CA PHE A 6 -13.22 48.04 -31.88
C PHE A 6 -13.32 47.70 -33.39
N PRO A 7 -14.49 47.89 -34.04
CA PRO A 7 -14.78 47.32 -35.36
C PRO A 7 -13.90 47.84 -36.50
N LYS A 8 -13.33 49.05 -36.40
CA LYS A 8 -12.46 49.65 -37.44
C LYS A 8 -10.99 49.21 -37.36
N ARG A 9 -10.58 48.43 -36.36
CA ARG A 9 -9.18 48.00 -36.15
C ARG A 9 -9.01 46.49 -35.97
N LYS A 10 -10.05 45.69 -36.23
CA LYS A 10 -10.04 44.23 -36.04
C LYS A 10 -8.86 43.55 -36.72
N SER A 11 -8.57 43.87 -37.98
CA SER A 11 -7.43 43.27 -38.71
C SER A 11 -6.07 43.60 -38.06
N ARG A 12 -5.86 44.85 -37.61
CA ARG A 12 -4.64 45.25 -36.92
C ARG A 12 -4.50 44.60 -35.54
N GLN A 13 -5.60 44.47 -34.81
CA GLN A 13 -5.63 43.78 -33.51
C GLN A 13 -5.34 42.27 -33.67
N LEU A 14 -5.88 41.64 -34.72
CA LEU A 14 -5.63 40.25 -35.04
C LEU A 14 -4.16 40.01 -35.43
N ILE A 15 -3.56 40.92 -36.20
CA ILE A 15 -2.14 40.88 -36.54
C ILE A 15 -1.28 41.03 -35.28
N VAL A 16 -1.61 41.94 -34.37
CA VAL A 16 -0.87 42.10 -33.11
C VAL A 16 -0.95 40.83 -32.25
N VAL A 17 -2.14 40.23 -32.10
CA VAL A 17 -2.28 38.96 -31.37
C VAL A 17 -1.50 37.84 -32.03
N LEU A 18 -1.55 37.73 -33.37
CA LEU A 18 -0.80 36.73 -34.11
C LEU A 18 0.72 36.90 -33.94
N VAL A 19 1.21 38.14 -33.96
CA VAL A 19 2.63 38.46 -33.73
C VAL A 19 3.04 38.14 -32.29
N VAL A 20 2.19 38.42 -31.30
CA VAL A 20 2.45 38.04 -29.91
C VAL A 20 2.49 36.51 -29.75
N ILE A 21 1.57 35.77 -30.37
CA ILE A 21 1.59 34.30 -30.37
C ILE A 21 2.86 33.77 -31.03
N LEU A 22 3.23 34.31 -32.20
CA LEU A 22 4.46 33.92 -32.93
C LEU A 22 5.74 34.24 -32.15
N LEU A 23 5.74 35.29 -31.32
CA LEU A 23 6.86 35.63 -30.44
C LEU A 23 6.92 34.75 -29.18
N LEU A 24 5.80 34.16 -28.76
CA LEU A 24 5.76 33.25 -27.61
C LEU A 24 6.21 31.82 -27.98
N LEU A 25 6.04 31.38 -29.23
CA LEU A 25 6.44 30.04 -29.69
C LEU A 25 7.94 29.72 -29.45
N PRO A 26 8.92 30.59 -29.81
CA PRO A 26 10.34 30.34 -29.54
C PRO A 26 10.65 30.22 -28.05
N PHE A 27 9.93 30.99 -27.21
CA PHE A 27 10.10 30.97 -25.76
C PHE A 27 9.63 29.63 -25.18
N SER A 28 8.51 29.09 -25.68
CA SER A 28 8.04 27.75 -25.35
C SER A 28 9.04 26.68 -25.78
N PHE A 29 9.61 26.77 -26.99
CA PHE A 29 10.61 25.81 -27.47
C PHE A 29 11.91 25.84 -26.65
N LEU A 30 12.37 27.02 -26.23
CA LEU A 30 13.52 27.16 -25.33
C LEU A 30 13.26 26.54 -23.96
N SER A 31 12.09 26.81 -23.37
CA SER A 31 11.69 26.23 -22.08
C SER A 31 11.56 24.71 -22.13
N LEU A 32 11.05 24.14 -23.24
CA LEU A 32 11.03 22.68 -23.47
C LEU A 32 12.45 22.10 -23.57
N GLY A 33 13.38 22.82 -24.20
CA GLY A 33 14.78 22.43 -24.30
C GLY A 33 15.49 22.41 -22.94
N GLU A 34 15.28 23.45 -22.13
CA GLU A 34 15.80 23.53 -20.76
C GLU A 34 15.21 22.42 -19.88
N ALA A 35 13.90 22.20 -19.91
CA ALA A 35 13.26 21.12 -19.18
C ALA A 35 13.81 19.73 -19.60
N SER A 36 14.02 19.50 -20.89
CA SER A 36 14.62 18.25 -21.39
C SER A 36 16.08 18.08 -20.95
N GLN A 37 16.86 19.16 -20.87
CA GLN A 37 18.23 19.12 -20.36
C GLN A 37 18.27 18.88 -18.86
N THR A 38 17.42 19.55 -18.08
CA THR A 38 17.29 19.33 -16.64
C THR A 38 16.89 17.89 -16.35
N VAL A 39 15.88 17.35 -17.03
CA VAL A 39 15.48 15.94 -16.88
C VAL A 39 16.63 14.98 -17.25
N LYS A 40 17.35 15.24 -18.34
CA LYS A 40 18.51 14.40 -18.71
C LYS A 40 19.64 14.46 -17.68
N GLN A 41 19.85 15.64 -17.10
CA GLN A 41 20.90 15.85 -16.12
C GLN A 41 20.52 15.26 -14.76
N GLU A 42 19.28 15.43 -14.32
CA GLU A 42 18.72 14.72 -13.16
C GLU A 42 18.82 13.20 -13.39
N ILE A 43 18.38 12.66 -14.52
CA ILE A 43 18.53 11.22 -14.82
C ILE A 43 20.01 10.81 -14.77
N HIS A 44 20.93 11.57 -15.36
CA HIS A 44 22.35 11.22 -15.35
C HIS A 44 22.98 11.29 -13.95
N ASP A 45 22.62 12.30 -13.16
CA ASP A 45 23.18 12.57 -11.83
C ASP A 45 22.57 11.63 -10.78
N PHE A 46 21.30 11.20 -10.94
CA PHE A 46 20.65 10.18 -10.12
C PHE A 46 20.93 8.74 -10.60
N ALA A 47 21.25 8.51 -11.89
CA ALA A 47 21.63 7.18 -12.40
C ALA A 47 23.06 6.79 -12.04
N ARG A 48 23.94 7.77 -11.76
CA ARG A 48 25.26 7.51 -11.17
C ARG A 48 25.07 7.31 -9.65
N GLY A 49 24.52 6.16 -9.27
CA GLY A 49 24.39 5.78 -7.86
C GLY A 49 25.75 5.73 -7.15
N SER A 50 25.76 5.55 -5.83
CA SER A 50 26.98 5.42 -5.01
C SER A 50 27.86 4.22 -5.37
N TYR A 51 27.44 3.40 -6.34
CA TYR A 51 28.13 2.19 -6.78
C TYR A 51 28.97 2.47 -8.03
N ASP A 52 30.27 2.17 -7.97
CA ASP A 52 31.16 2.27 -9.13
C ASP A 52 31.02 1.08 -10.09
N ILE A 53 30.88 -0.13 -9.53
CA ILE A 53 30.89 -1.39 -10.29
C ILE A 53 29.83 -2.34 -9.73
N LEU A 54 28.90 -2.76 -10.58
CA LEU A 54 27.98 -3.86 -10.27
C LEU A 54 28.62 -5.20 -10.61
N LEU A 55 28.92 -6.00 -9.58
CA LEU A 55 29.40 -7.37 -9.75
C LEU A 55 28.22 -8.36 -9.71
N ARG A 56 28.07 -9.14 -10.78
CA ARG A 56 27.05 -10.18 -10.92
C ARG A 56 27.65 -11.47 -11.48
N PRO A 57 26.99 -12.63 -11.30
CA PRO A 57 27.38 -13.87 -11.99
C PRO A 57 27.44 -13.69 -13.50
N TRP A 58 28.38 -14.39 -14.14
CA TRP A 58 28.66 -14.25 -15.57
C TRP A 58 27.48 -14.63 -16.47
N ASP A 59 26.64 -15.55 -16.01
CA ASP A 59 25.44 -16.08 -16.66
C ASP A 59 24.17 -15.30 -16.32
N SER A 60 24.26 -14.28 -15.46
CA SER A 60 23.09 -13.50 -15.05
C SER A 60 22.66 -12.44 -16.06
N ARG A 61 23.50 -12.11 -17.06
CA ARG A 61 23.19 -11.05 -18.03
C ARG A 61 22.13 -11.49 -19.03
N SER A 62 21.01 -10.79 -19.07
CA SER A 62 19.95 -11.08 -20.03
C SER A 62 20.37 -10.70 -21.46
N GLU A 63 19.66 -11.21 -22.46
CA GLU A 63 19.97 -10.93 -23.86
C GLU A 63 19.87 -9.43 -24.18
N ILE A 64 18.85 -8.75 -23.64
CA ILE A 64 18.66 -7.30 -23.75
C ILE A 64 19.84 -6.52 -23.15
N GLU A 65 20.35 -6.93 -21.98
CA GLU A 65 21.49 -6.28 -21.34
C GLU A 65 22.76 -6.44 -22.18
N GLN A 66 22.94 -7.59 -22.84
CA GLN A 66 24.07 -7.82 -23.75
C GLN A 66 23.97 -6.99 -25.03
N GLN A 67 22.77 -6.85 -25.61
CA GLN A 67 22.56 -6.10 -26.85
C GLN A 67 22.66 -4.59 -26.64
N LEU A 68 22.08 -4.05 -25.56
CA LEU A 68 22.06 -2.62 -25.28
C LEU A 68 23.27 -2.14 -24.47
N GLY A 69 23.96 -3.05 -23.77
CA GLY A 69 25.02 -2.68 -22.83
C GLY A 69 24.51 -1.92 -21.60
N LEU A 70 23.24 -2.11 -21.26
CA LEU A 70 22.55 -1.50 -20.12
C LEU A 70 22.14 -2.59 -19.13
N VAL A 71 21.96 -2.22 -17.86
CA VAL A 71 21.39 -3.09 -16.83
C VAL A 71 19.93 -2.70 -16.65
N GLU A 72 19.06 -3.68 -16.43
CA GLU A 72 17.65 -3.42 -16.13
C GLU A 72 17.51 -2.54 -14.88
N ASP A 73 16.59 -1.57 -14.94
CA ASP A 73 16.26 -0.76 -13.77
C ASP A 73 15.54 -1.62 -12.71
N ASN A 74 15.85 -1.38 -11.43
CA ASN A 74 15.44 -2.27 -10.33
C ASN A 74 15.98 -3.72 -10.45
N TYR A 75 17.22 -3.90 -10.93
CA TYR A 75 17.89 -5.22 -10.99
C TYR A 75 17.95 -5.95 -9.63
N LEU A 76 17.91 -5.20 -8.53
CA LEU A 76 17.84 -5.74 -7.16
C LEU A 76 16.49 -6.40 -6.82
N GLY A 77 15.49 -6.30 -7.71
CA GLY A 77 14.23 -7.01 -7.55
C GLY A 77 14.30 -8.49 -7.92
N ILE A 78 15.31 -8.92 -8.67
CA ILE A 78 15.39 -10.29 -9.21
C ILE A 78 15.92 -11.23 -8.12
N GLY A 79 15.08 -12.15 -7.66
CA GLY A 79 15.34 -13.00 -6.49
C GLY A 79 16.25 -14.21 -6.72
N ALA A 80 16.76 -14.41 -7.94
CA ALA A 80 17.50 -15.62 -8.31
C ALA A 80 18.96 -15.32 -8.69
N GLY A 81 19.89 -16.02 -8.03
CA GLY A 81 21.33 -15.99 -8.33
C GLY A 81 22.15 -15.17 -7.34
N GLY A 82 23.28 -14.63 -7.81
CA GLY A 82 24.23 -13.87 -7.01
C GLY A 82 25.60 -14.54 -6.88
N ILE A 83 26.54 -13.83 -6.25
CA ILE A 83 27.87 -14.37 -5.95
C ILE A 83 27.87 -15.06 -4.60
N THR A 84 28.70 -16.09 -4.44
CA THR A 84 28.87 -16.75 -3.15
C THR A 84 29.62 -15.85 -2.17
N ARG A 85 29.44 -16.07 -0.86
CA ARG A 85 30.20 -15.38 0.19
C ARG A 85 31.72 -15.47 -0.03
N SER A 86 32.24 -16.63 -0.43
CA SER A 86 33.67 -16.80 -0.71
C SER A 86 34.13 -15.97 -1.92
N GLN A 87 33.31 -15.86 -2.97
CA GLN A 87 33.62 -14.99 -4.11
C GLN A 87 33.64 -13.52 -3.70
N TRP A 88 32.67 -13.09 -2.89
CA TRP A 88 32.65 -11.73 -2.33
C TRP A 88 33.88 -11.45 -1.45
N GLU A 89 34.24 -12.35 -0.53
CA GLU A 89 35.44 -12.21 0.31
C GLU A 89 36.72 -12.09 -0.52
N ASN A 90 36.82 -12.84 -1.63
CA ASN A 90 37.95 -12.74 -2.56
C ASN A 90 37.99 -11.39 -3.30
N VAL A 91 36.84 -10.79 -3.59
CA VAL A 91 36.74 -9.46 -4.22
C VAL A 91 37.18 -8.39 -3.23
N LEU A 92 36.65 -8.45 -2.01
CA LEU A 92 36.99 -7.52 -0.93
C LEU A 92 38.47 -7.60 -0.54
N ALA A 93 39.11 -8.78 -0.68
CA ALA A 93 40.52 -8.96 -0.37
C ALA A 93 41.50 -8.37 -1.41
N ARG A 94 41.02 -7.83 -2.53
CA ARG A 94 41.88 -7.23 -3.55
C ARG A 94 42.36 -5.86 -3.10
N GLU A 95 43.63 -5.54 -3.38
CA GLU A 95 44.23 -4.25 -3.00
C GLU A 95 43.60 -3.02 -3.68
N ASP A 96 42.92 -3.22 -4.81
CA ASP A 96 42.24 -2.18 -5.58
C ASP A 96 40.74 -2.02 -5.24
N VAL A 97 40.23 -2.76 -4.26
CA VAL A 97 38.85 -2.69 -3.78
C VAL A 97 38.84 -2.16 -2.35
N GLU A 98 38.31 -0.94 -2.18
CA GLU A 98 38.19 -0.32 -0.85
C GLU A 98 36.94 -0.81 -0.11
N ILE A 99 35.82 -0.94 -0.83
CA ILE A 99 34.51 -1.28 -0.29
C ILE A 99 33.86 -2.30 -1.23
N ALA A 100 33.24 -3.34 -0.66
CA ALA A 100 32.40 -4.27 -1.40
C ALA A 100 31.13 -4.53 -0.60
N ALA A 101 30.04 -3.84 -0.95
CA ALA A 101 28.75 -3.96 -0.27
C ALA A 101 27.84 -4.96 -0.99
N PRO A 102 27.68 -6.20 -0.48
CA PRO A 102 26.78 -7.16 -1.08
C PRO A 102 25.33 -6.81 -0.73
N VAL A 103 24.48 -6.84 -1.75
CA VAL A 103 23.03 -6.73 -1.61
C VAL A 103 22.39 -8.00 -2.15
N ALA A 104 21.52 -8.63 -1.36
CA ALA A 104 20.79 -9.83 -1.74
C ALA A 104 19.30 -9.53 -1.88
N ALA A 105 18.74 -9.80 -3.06
CA ALA A 105 17.30 -9.74 -3.30
C ALA A 105 16.60 -10.87 -2.55
N ILE A 106 15.70 -10.54 -1.61
CA ILE A 106 14.98 -11.55 -0.82
C ILE A 106 13.62 -11.84 -1.44
N GLY A 107 12.91 -10.82 -1.93
CA GLY A 107 11.61 -10.98 -2.59
C GLY A 107 10.64 -9.85 -2.26
N LEU A 108 9.40 -10.03 -2.67
CA LEU A 108 8.28 -9.14 -2.38
C LEU A 108 7.52 -9.63 -1.15
N PHE A 109 7.53 -8.82 -0.10
CA PHE A 109 6.86 -9.13 1.18
C PHE A 109 5.80 -8.09 1.50
N LYS A 110 4.85 -8.48 2.34
CA LYS A 110 3.82 -7.56 2.84
C LYS A 110 4.32 -6.84 4.09
N PRO A 111 3.87 -5.62 4.40
CA PRO A 111 4.05 -5.06 5.73
C PRO A 111 3.20 -5.85 6.76
N PRO A 112 3.37 -5.65 8.07
CA PRO A 112 2.35 -6.03 9.04
C PRO A 112 0.98 -5.50 8.60
N GLN A 113 -0.08 -6.27 8.79
CA GLN A 113 -1.41 -5.81 8.44
C GLN A 113 -1.87 -4.81 9.50
N ILE A 114 -2.19 -3.59 9.07
CA ILE A 114 -2.54 -2.48 9.95
C ILE A 114 -3.93 -1.94 9.60
N THR A 115 -4.55 -1.21 10.53
CA THR A 115 -5.84 -0.55 10.30
C THR A 115 -5.73 0.97 10.22
N TYR A 116 -6.75 1.60 9.64
CA TYR A 116 -7.06 3.00 9.88
C TYR A 116 -8.45 3.14 10.50
N ALA A 117 -8.58 4.01 11.49
CA ALA A 117 -9.84 4.28 12.21
C ALA A 117 -10.52 5.56 11.71
N LEU A 118 -11.86 5.54 11.63
CA LEU A 118 -12.69 6.72 11.40
C LEU A 118 -13.28 7.23 12.71
N PRO A 119 -13.74 8.49 12.77
CA PRO A 119 -14.41 9.03 13.94
C PRO A 119 -15.68 8.24 14.27
N PRO A 120 -15.89 7.85 15.54
CA PRO A 120 -17.08 7.11 15.94
C PRO A 120 -18.32 8.01 15.94
N ARG A 121 -19.44 7.47 15.47
CA ARG A 121 -20.77 8.13 15.43
C ARG A 121 -21.86 7.18 15.94
N PRO A 122 -21.79 6.72 17.21
CA PRO A 122 -22.64 5.64 17.72
C PRO A 122 -24.13 6.01 17.80
N ASP A 123 -24.44 7.31 17.89
CA ASP A 123 -25.82 7.81 17.98
C ASP A 123 -26.52 7.94 16.62
N GLU A 124 -25.82 7.65 15.51
CA GLU A 124 -26.32 7.79 14.16
C GLU A 124 -26.42 6.46 13.43
N ALA A 125 -27.48 6.30 12.63
CA ALA A 125 -27.61 5.16 11.74
C ALA A 125 -26.93 5.48 10.40
N LEU A 126 -25.82 4.82 10.13
CA LEU A 126 -24.92 5.12 9.03
C LEU A 126 -24.66 3.88 8.18
N ARG A 127 -24.66 4.05 6.85
CA ARG A 127 -24.08 3.13 5.87
C ARG A 127 -22.74 3.68 5.43
N TYR A 128 -21.69 2.89 5.57
CA TYR A 128 -20.35 3.16 5.06
C TYR A 128 -20.17 2.38 3.76
N ASN A 129 -19.72 3.07 2.72
CA ASN A 129 -19.24 2.47 1.50
C ASN A 129 -17.79 2.91 1.30
N VAL A 130 -16.86 1.96 1.46
CA VAL A 130 -15.42 2.21 1.45
C VAL A 130 -14.80 1.44 0.30
N THR A 131 -14.22 2.18 -0.64
CA THR A 131 -13.47 1.59 -1.75
C THR A 131 -12.00 1.98 -1.63
N HIS A 132 -11.11 1.00 -1.64
CA HIS A 132 -9.67 1.22 -1.72
C HIS A 132 -9.19 1.26 -3.16
N PHE A 133 -8.15 2.04 -3.43
CA PHE A 133 -7.57 2.19 -4.76
C PHE A 133 -6.05 2.18 -4.72
N THR A 134 -5.45 1.63 -5.76
CA THR A 134 -4.04 1.85 -6.10
C THR A 134 -3.88 2.52 -7.46
N PHE A 135 -2.69 3.00 -7.78
CA PHE A 135 -2.39 3.65 -9.04
C PHE A 135 -0.95 3.37 -9.50
N ASP A 136 -0.74 3.27 -10.80
CA ASP A 136 0.57 3.04 -11.44
C ASP A 136 1.17 4.35 -12.03
N GLY A 137 0.57 5.49 -11.69
CA GLY A 137 0.90 6.81 -12.24
C GLY A 137 0.17 7.16 -13.54
N VAL A 138 -0.51 6.19 -14.17
CA VAL A 138 -1.28 6.39 -15.42
C VAL A 138 -2.76 6.07 -15.18
N ASN A 139 -3.03 4.93 -14.57
CA ASN A 139 -4.34 4.38 -14.29
C ASN A 139 -4.58 4.28 -12.78
N THR A 140 -5.85 4.21 -12.41
CA THR A 140 -6.29 3.96 -11.03
C THR A 140 -7.11 2.68 -11.03
N TYR A 141 -6.83 1.80 -10.06
CA TYR A 141 -7.41 0.49 -9.93
C TYR A 141 -8.15 0.40 -8.60
N ALA A 142 -9.40 -0.05 -8.62
CA ALA A 142 -10.14 -0.37 -7.41
C ALA A 142 -9.65 -1.72 -6.87
N LEU A 143 -9.34 -1.78 -5.58
CA LEU A 143 -8.85 -3.00 -4.92
C LEU A 143 -10.02 -3.74 -4.26
N GLU A 144 -10.52 -3.19 -3.16
CA GLU A 144 -11.56 -3.78 -2.34
C GLU A 144 -12.68 -2.77 -2.12
N ASN A 145 -13.90 -3.27 -1.99
CA ASN A 145 -15.08 -2.45 -1.71
C ASN A 145 -15.91 -3.06 -0.58
N PHE A 146 -16.06 -2.32 0.52
CA PHE A 146 -16.83 -2.73 1.67
C PHE A 146 -18.09 -1.89 1.82
N ILE A 147 -19.21 -2.57 2.09
CA ILE A 147 -20.46 -1.93 2.53
C ILE A 147 -20.79 -2.46 3.90
N ASN A 148 -20.87 -1.58 4.88
CA ASN A 148 -21.17 -1.94 6.27
C ASN A 148 -21.98 -0.83 6.93
N TYR A 149 -22.54 -1.13 8.08
CA TYR A 149 -23.52 -0.30 8.75
C TYR A 149 -23.18 -0.17 10.23
N SER A 150 -23.43 1.01 10.77
CA SER A 150 -23.50 1.26 12.21
C SER A 150 -24.92 1.71 12.51
N VAL A 151 -25.62 1.05 13.42
CA VAL A 151 -26.96 1.46 13.83
C VAL A 151 -27.04 1.61 15.34
N PRO A 152 -27.71 2.66 15.87
CA PRO A 152 -27.84 2.84 17.31
C PRO A 152 -28.64 1.71 17.95
N ASP A 153 -28.19 1.25 19.10
CA ASP A 153 -28.88 0.25 19.92
C ASP A 153 -28.69 0.56 21.40
N LYS A 154 -29.75 1.08 22.01
CA LYS A 154 -29.73 1.50 23.43
C LYS A 154 -29.61 0.34 24.40
N LEU A 155 -29.92 -0.88 23.97
CA LEU A 155 -29.86 -2.08 24.81
C LEU A 155 -28.51 -2.78 24.68
N TYR A 156 -27.77 -2.51 23.61
CA TYR A 156 -26.44 -3.05 23.41
C TYR A 156 -25.40 -2.30 24.25
N SER A 157 -24.42 -3.02 24.78
CA SER A 157 -23.43 -2.47 25.72
C SER A 157 -22.59 -1.31 25.14
N GLN A 158 -22.35 -1.30 23.82
CA GLN A 158 -21.62 -0.24 23.13
C GLN A 158 -22.51 0.92 22.66
N GLY A 159 -23.82 0.85 22.86
CA GLY A 159 -24.78 1.87 22.42
C GLY A 159 -25.10 1.85 20.92
N CYS A 160 -24.41 1.01 20.15
CA CYS A 160 -24.60 0.79 18.72
C CYS A 160 -24.26 -0.66 18.38
N ILE A 161 -24.69 -1.11 17.20
CA ILE A 161 -24.33 -2.42 16.65
C ILE A 161 -23.86 -2.25 15.20
N ASP A 162 -22.90 -3.07 14.81
CA ASP A 162 -22.43 -3.18 13.45
C ASP A 162 -23.15 -4.28 12.65
N ILE A 163 -23.32 -4.04 11.35
CA ILE A 163 -23.76 -5.02 10.37
C ILE A 163 -22.80 -4.88 9.19
N GLY A 164 -22.15 -5.94 8.78
CA GLY A 164 -21.15 -5.85 7.73
C GLY A 164 -20.75 -7.21 7.17
N PRO A 165 -19.87 -7.21 6.17
CA PRO A 165 -19.40 -8.43 5.53
C PRO A 165 -18.44 -9.17 6.47
N LEU A 166 -18.25 -10.48 6.24
CA LEU A 166 -17.49 -11.37 7.12
C LEU A 166 -16.04 -10.91 7.31
N GLU A 167 -15.47 -10.30 6.26
CA GLU A 167 -14.11 -9.76 6.22
C GLU A 167 -13.88 -8.68 7.28
N LEU A 168 -14.94 -7.98 7.73
CA LEU A 168 -14.84 -6.90 8.70
C LEU A 168 -15.26 -7.30 10.12
N ILE A 169 -15.69 -8.55 10.37
CA ILE A 169 -16.29 -8.94 11.67
C ILE A 169 -15.35 -8.75 12.87
N ASN A 170 -14.03 -8.81 12.66
CA ASN A 170 -13.05 -8.61 13.74
C ASN A 170 -12.42 -7.22 13.74
N THR A 171 -12.83 -6.36 12.81
CA THR A 171 -12.16 -5.09 12.51
C THR A 171 -13.09 -3.92 12.68
N PHE A 172 -14.23 -3.93 11.99
CA PHE A 172 -15.20 -2.86 12.08
C PHE A 172 -15.99 -2.95 13.39
N ARG A 173 -16.00 -1.87 14.16
CA ARG A 173 -16.80 -1.69 15.36
C ARG A 173 -17.52 -0.36 15.27
N CYS A 174 -18.78 -0.28 15.66
CA CYS A 174 -19.55 0.96 15.51
C CYS A 174 -19.00 2.09 16.41
N GLU A 175 -18.45 1.73 17.56
CA GLU A 175 -17.76 2.61 18.52
C GLU A 175 -16.31 2.93 18.13
N ASN A 176 -15.75 2.23 17.15
CA ASN A 176 -14.44 2.49 16.56
C ASN A 176 -14.38 1.95 15.12
N PRO A 177 -14.95 2.66 14.13
CA PRO A 177 -15.03 2.18 12.76
C PRO A 177 -13.64 2.04 12.15
N MET A 178 -13.21 0.82 11.82
CA MET A 178 -11.87 0.54 11.31
C MET A 178 -11.90 -0.31 10.05
N TYR A 179 -10.90 -0.11 9.20
CA TYR A 179 -10.65 -0.89 7.99
C TYR A 179 -9.17 -1.29 7.93
N TYR A 180 -8.89 -2.50 7.45
CA TYR A 180 -7.53 -2.87 7.11
C TYR A 180 -7.06 -2.12 5.86
N PHE A 181 -5.77 -1.80 5.86
CA PHE A 181 -5.09 -1.46 4.62
C PHE A 181 -5.09 -2.69 3.69
N PRO A 182 -5.36 -2.51 2.38
CA PRO A 182 -5.20 -3.60 1.42
C PRO A 182 -3.77 -4.14 1.40
N ASP A 183 -3.62 -5.38 0.95
CA ASP A 183 -2.32 -6.00 0.80
C ASP A 183 -1.43 -5.20 -0.17
N ALA A 184 -0.25 -4.78 0.32
CA ALA A 184 0.78 -4.13 -0.48
C ALA A 184 2.07 -4.95 -0.42
N TYR A 185 2.67 -5.23 -1.57
CA TYR A 185 3.89 -6.01 -1.68
C TYR A 185 5.08 -5.09 -1.97
N HIS A 186 6.12 -5.17 -1.14
CA HIS A 186 7.30 -4.34 -1.22
C HIS A 186 8.56 -5.19 -1.39
N GLN A 187 9.49 -4.70 -2.20
CA GLN A 187 10.78 -5.35 -2.38
C GLN A 187 11.61 -5.28 -1.10
N VAL A 188 12.06 -6.44 -0.64
CA VAL A 188 12.99 -6.57 0.48
C VAL A 188 14.34 -7.04 -0.05
N VAL A 189 15.38 -6.38 0.44
CA VAL A 189 16.78 -6.75 0.20
C VAL A 189 17.50 -6.91 1.53
N ALA A 190 18.48 -7.80 1.58
CA ALA A 190 19.41 -7.91 2.69
C ALA A 190 20.75 -7.27 2.30
N ILE A 191 21.37 -6.58 3.26
CA ILE A 191 22.62 -5.84 3.07
C ILE A 191 23.66 -6.28 4.12
N ASP A 192 24.94 -6.14 3.79
CA ASP A 192 25.97 -6.04 4.82
C ASP A 192 25.97 -4.62 5.39
N VAL A 193 25.50 -4.47 6.62
CA VAL A 193 25.33 -3.18 7.29
C VAL A 193 26.60 -2.33 7.29
N ASP A 194 27.78 -2.93 7.49
CA ASP A 194 29.03 -2.15 7.56
C ASP A 194 29.48 -1.71 6.17
N GLN A 195 29.48 -2.63 5.21
CA GLN A 195 29.94 -2.32 3.85
C GLN A 195 28.98 -1.37 3.13
N GLU A 196 27.67 -1.55 3.30
CA GLU A 196 26.66 -0.68 2.70
C GLU A 196 26.71 0.73 3.29
N ALA A 197 26.94 0.85 4.61
CA ALA A 197 27.13 2.14 5.26
C ALA A 197 28.39 2.85 4.76
N LEU A 198 29.49 2.12 4.56
CA LEU A 198 30.73 2.68 3.99
C LEU A 198 30.51 3.16 2.55
N LEU A 199 29.75 2.40 1.74
CA LEU A 199 29.54 2.70 0.33
C LEU A 199 28.59 3.87 0.10
N THR A 200 27.48 3.90 0.84
CA THR A 200 26.40 4.89 0.64
C THR A 200 26.54 6.12 1.52
N GLY A 201 27.27 6.01 2.64
CA GLY A 201 27.31 7.03 3.69
C GLY A 201 26.07 7.05 4.59
N ASN A 202 25.11 6.14 4.39
CA ASN A 202 23.89 6.05 5.19
C ASN A 202 24.14 5.32 6.52
N ASN A 203 23.33 5.65 7.53
CA ASN A 203 23.42 4.99 8.84
C ASN A 203 22.47 3.80 8.94
N PHE A 204 23.01 2.60 8.85
CA PHE A 204 22.27 1.34 9.00
C PHE A 204 22.42 0.70 10.40
N SER A 205 23.06 1.38 11.37
CA SER A 205 23.32 0.82 12.71
C SER A 205 22.03 0.47 13.46
N ILE A 206 20.93 1.17 13.14
CA ILE A 206 19.61 0.97 13.74
C ILE A 206 19.08 -0.48 13.57
N ILE A 207 19.45 -1.16 12.48
CA ILE A 207 19.11 -2.57 12.25
C ILE A 207 19.72 -3.46 13.35
N ARG A 208 20.94 -3.16 13.81
CA ARG A 208 21.62 -3.95 14.86
C ARG A 208 21.05 -3.68 16.24
N GLU A 209 20.66 -2.44 16.49
CA GLU A 209 20.12 -1.99 17.78
C GLU A 209 18.67 -2.46 17.99
N ALA A 210 17.89 -2.56 16.92
CA ALA A 210 16.51 -3.03 16.94
C ALA A 210 16.37 -4.55 17.16
N TYR A 211 17.48 -5.31 17.19
CA TYR A 211 17.46 -6.73 17.45
C TYR A 211 17.07 -7.04 18.90
N THR A 212 15.76 -7.18 19.13
CA THR A 212 15.21 -7.80 20.33
C THR A 212 14.72 -9.18 19.93
N PRO A 213 15.40 -10.28 20.29
CA PRO A 213 14.83 -11.61 20.11
C PRO A 213 13.67 -11.75 21.10
N PHE A 214 12.50 -11.24 20.73
CA PHE A 214 11.28 -11.46 21.47
C PHE A 214 10.71 -12.79 20.99
N TYR A 215 11.04 -13.85 21.71
CA TYR A 215 10.37 -15.13 21.57
C TYR A 215 9.06 -15.04 22.36
N TRP A 216 7.91 -15.10 21.69
CA TRP A 216 6.71 -15.57 22.36
C TRP A 216 6.97 -17.03 22.75
N GLU A 217 6.97 -17.35 24.05
CA GLU A 217 7.12 -18.74 24.51
C GLU A 217 6.01 -19.60 23.89
N GLY A 218 6.34 -20.38 22.86
CA GLY A 218 5.42 -21.30 22.19
C GLY A 218 5.56 -21.34 20.67
N ASP A 219 5.88 -20.21 20.04
CA ASP A 219 5.90 -20.08 18.58
C ASP A 219 7.33 -19.96 18.05
N ASN A 220 7.69 -20.78 17.06
CA ASN A 220 8.93 -20.64 16.28
C ASN A 220 8.87 -19.39 15.37
N PHE A 221 8.76 -18.19 15.97
CA PHE A 221 8.53 -16.93 15.29
C PHE A 221 9.67 -15.93 15.54
N LEU A 222 10.33 -15.48 14.47
CA LEU A 222 11.46 -14.54 14.53
C LEU A 222 11.05 -13.11 14.15
N GLU A 223 11.38 -12.13 14.97
CA GLU A 223 11.33 -10.72 14.56
C GLU A 223 12.62 -10.36 13.81
N ILE A 224 12.48 -9.92 12.55
CA ILE A 224 13.57 -9.45 11.71
C ILE A 224 13.46 -7.92 11.60
N PRO A 225 14.48 -7.16 12.04
CA PRO A 225 14.46 -5.71 11.88
C PRO A 225 14.52 -5.33 10.39
N ILE A 226 13.66 -4.41 9.97
CA ILE A 226 13.65 -3.83 8.63
C ILE A 226 13.71 -2.31 8.74
N ILE A 227 14.30 -1.66 7.75
CA ILE A 227 14.24 -0.21 7.59
C ILE A 227 13.67 0.13 6.22
N SER A 228 13.03 1.27 6.13
CA SER A 228 12.38 1.73 4.91
C SER A 228 12.98 3.02 4.40
N LEU A 229 12.82 3.26 3.09
CA LEU A 229 13.17 4.55 2.49
C LEU A 229 12.25 5.64 3.04
N GLN A 230 12.83 6.74 3.54
CA GLN A 230 12.04 7.83 4.12
C GLN A 230 11.10 8.49 3.10
N ASP A 231 11.57 8.71 1.88
CA ASP A 231 10.84 9.45 0.83
C ASP A 231 10.07 8.52 -0.13
N SER A 232 9.79 7.28 0.26
CA SER A 232 9.03 6.33 -0.56
C SER A 232 7.54 6.44 -0.28
N GLN A 233 6.76 6.57 -1.35
CA GLN A 233 5.30 6.61 -1.28
C GLN A 233 4.69 5.25 -1.60
N THR A 234 3.64 4.87 -0.85
CA THR A 234 2.82 3.69 -1.16
C THR A 234 1.58 4.16 -1.92
N PRO A 235 1.36 3.78 -3.19
CA PRO A 235 0.28 4.32 -4.01
C PRO A 235 -1.07 3.75 -3.57
N LEU A 236 -1.64 4.31 -2.51
CA LEU A 236 -2.85 3.82 -1.88
C LEU A 236 -3.77 4.96 -1.48
N LYS A 237 -5.05 4.82 -1.85
CA LYS A 237 -6.11 5.76 -1.53
C LYS A 237 -7.36 5.03 -1.05
N ALA A 238 -8.23 5.74 -0.34
CA ALA A 238 -9.59 5.27 -0.07
C ALA A 238 -10.60 6.36 -0.44
N ALA A 239 -11.71 5.95 -1.04
CA ALA A 239 -12.91 6.78 -1.13
C ALA A 239 -13.93 6.24 -0.13
N ILE A 240 -14.41 7.11 0.75
CA ILE A 240 -15.39 6.79 1.77
C ILE A 240 -16.65 7.59 1.48
N ASN A 241 -17.77 6.91 1.31
CA ASN A 241 -19.09 7.50 1.26
C ASN A 241 -19.86 7.07 2.52
N ILE A 242 -20.21 8.02 3.37
CA ILE A 242 -20.98 7.79 4.59
C ILE A 242 -22.37 8.35 4.37
N GLU A 243 -23.38 7.50 4.53
CA GLU A 243 -24.77 7.84 4.28
C GLU A 243 -25.59 7.66 5.55
N ALA A 244 -26.30 8.70 5.98
CA ALA A 244 -27.30 8.55 7.02
C ALA A 244 -28.50 7.78 6.45
N ILE A 245 -28.97 6.75 7.16
CA ILE A 245 -30.09 5.92 6.72
C ILE A 245 -31.29 6.08 7.67
N ASP A 246 -32.51 5.94 7.15
CA ASP A 246 -33.72 5.92 8.00
C ASP A 246 -33.81 4.58 8.70
N PHE A 247 -33.23 4.51 9.90
CA PHE A 247 -33.20 3.32 10.74
C PHE A 247 -33.40 3.72 12.21
N LYS A 248 -34.28 3.01 12.91
CA LYS A 248 -34.71 3.35 14.29
C LYS A 248 -34.64 2.13 15.20
N GLN A 249 -34.62 2.35 16.51
CA GLN A 249 -34.62 1.27 17.51
C GLN A 249 -35.76 0.26 17.29
N GLU A 250 -36.98 0.72 16.99
CA GLU A 250 -38.12 -0.21 16.74
C GLU A 250 -37.87 -1.16 15.57
N GLU A 251 -37.08 -0.73 14.60
CA GLU A 251 -36.70 -1.57 13.46
C GLU A 251 -35.57 -2.52 13.81
N ASN A 252 -34.60 -2.07 14.61
CA ASN A 252 -33.57 -2.94 15.19
C ASN A 252 -34.20 -4.11 15.96
N ASP A 253 -35.15 -3.81 16.86
CA ASP A 253 -35.84 -4.81 17.68
C ASP A 253 -36.58 -5.83 16.80
N ARG A 254 -37.23 -5.37 15.72
CA ARG A 254 -37.91 -6.24 14.73
C ARG A 254 -36.93 -7.12 13.96
N LEU A 255 -35.80 -6.58 13.55
CA LEU A 255 -34.77 -7.35 12.84
C LEU A 255 -34.17 -8.41 13.77
N LYS A 256 -33.84 -8.05 15.02
CA LYS A 256 -33.39 -9.04 16.02
C LYS A 256 -34.41 -10.16 16.21
N GLU A 257 -35.69 -9.84 16.37
CA GLU A 257 -36.75 -10.86 16.46
C GLU A 257 -36.83 -11.74 15.20
N LYS A 258 -36.79 -11.12 14.00
CA LYS A 258 -36.81 -11.82 12.70
C LYS A 258 -35.65 -12.82 12.56
N TYR A 259 -34.46 -12.44 13.01
CA TYR A 259 -33.23 -13.24 12.88
C TYR A 259 -32.94 -14.08 14.13
N GLY A 260 -33.87 -14.16 15.10
CA GLY A 260 -33.73 -15.01 16.28
C GLY A 260 -32.68 -14.54 17.30
N ILE A 261 -32.33 -13.25 17.28
CA ILE A 261 -31.42 -12.61 18.23
C ILE A 261 -32.24 -12.06 19.40
N ASP A 262 -31.84 -12.36 20.64
CA ASP A 262 -32.52 -11.81 21.81
C ASP A 262 -32.30 -10.30 21.91
N ALA A 263 -33.36 -9.53 21.69
CA ALA A 263 -33.32 -8.07 21.75
C ALA A 263 -32.95 -7.52 23.15
N ASN A 264 -33.10 -8.31 24.21
CA ASN A 264 -32.75 -7.89 25.57
C ASN A 264 -31.31 -8.25 25.98
N ASP A 265 -30.60 -9.01 25.14
CA ASP A 265 -29.21 -9.36 25.42
C ASP A 265 -28.27 -8.23 24.96
N SER A 266 -27.66 -7.57 25.94
CA SER A 266 -26.72 -6.47 25.73
C SER A 266 -25.40 -6.85 25.03
N GLN A 267 -25.15 -8.13 24.80
CA GLN A 267 -23.94 -8.66 24.16
C GLN A 267 -24.20 -9.31 22.80
N LEU A 268 -25.46 -9.58 22.44
CA LEU A 268 -25.82 -10.19 21.15
C LEU A 268 -26.28 -9.13 20.13
N GLY A 269 -25.49 -8.99 19.06
CA GLY A 269 -25.78 -8.18 17.88
C GLY A 269 -25.84 -9.05 16.62
N PHE A 270 -25.95 -8.44 15.45
CA PHE A 270 -26.07 -9.18 14.19
C PHE A 270 -24.84 -10.01 13.80
N PHE A 271 -23.68 -9.72 14.40
CA PHE A 271 -22.48 -10.56 14.28
C PHE A 271 -22.72 -12.01 14.77
N SER A 272 -23.71 -12.27 15.62
CA SER A 272 -24.02 -13.62 16.10
C SER A 272 -24.46 -14.55 14.97
N LEU A 273 -25.05 -14.01 13.89
CA LEU A 273 -25.42 -14.78 12.70
C LEU A 273 -24.21 -15.44 12.03
N HIS A 274 -23.04 -14.80 12.11
CA HIS A 274 -21.79 -15.40 11.66
C HIS A 274 -21.30 -16.52 12.57
N ILE A 275 -21.35 -16.30 13.89
CA ILE A 275 -20.90 -17.28 14.89
C ILE A 275 -21.74 -18.56 14.80
N TRP A 276 -23.02 -18.43 14.50
CA TRP A 276 -23.93 -19.57 14.31
C TRP A 276 -23.77 -20.25 12.94
N GLY A 277 -22.92 -19.71 12.06
CA GLY A 277 -22.65 -20.26 10.73
C GLY A 277 -23.80 -20.07 9.74
N ASP A 278 -24.70 -19.12 9.98
CA ASP A 278 -25.88 -18.91 9.13
C ASP A 278 -25.62 -17.82 8.08
N SER A 279 -24.80 -18.18 7.08
CA SER A 279 -24.46 -17.28 5.97
C SER A 279 -25.68 -16.87 5.15
N GLN A 280 -26.75 -17.67 5.15
CA GLN A 280 -27.97 -17.32 4.43
C GLN A 280 -28.70 -16.16 5.12
N LEU A 281 -28.96 -16.30 6.43
CA LEU A 281 -29.63 -15.23 7.19
C LEU A 281 -28.82 -13.93 7.19
N HIS A 282 -27.49 -14.03 7.25
CA HIS A 282 -26.64 -12.85 7.12
C HIS A 282 -26.76 -12.17 5.74
N ASN A 283 -26.73 -12.94 4.65
CA ASN A 283 -26.90 -12.35 3.32
C ASN A 283 -28.28 -11.69 3.17
N GLU A 284 -29.34 -12.31 3.68
CA GLU A 284 -30.69 -11.72 3.71
C GLU A 284 -30.72 -10.40 4.51
N LEU A 285 -30.01 -10.33 5.64
CA LEU A 285 -29.88 -9.10 6.42
C LEU A 285 -29.13 -8.01 5.63
N MET A 286 -28.03 -8.36 4.96
CA MET A 286 -27.26 -7.42 4.15
C MET A 286 -28.09 -6.87 2.98
N GLU A 287 -28.90 -7.70 2.32
CA GLU A 287 -29.84 -7.27 1.28
C GLU A 287 -30.89 -6.30 1.82
N GLU A 288 -31.53 -6.62 2.96
CA GLU A 288 -32.53 -5.75 3.59
C GLU A 288 -31.96 -4.39 4.03
N MET A 289 -30.72 -4.37 4.50
CA MET A 289 -30.02 -3.14 4.85
C MET A 289 -29.63 -2.32 3.61
N ASN A 290 -29.28 -2.98 2.50
CA ASN A 290 -28.91 -2.31 1.26
C ASN A 290 -30.09 -1.56 0.61
N ASP A 291 -31.31 -2.08 0.77
CA ASP A 291 -32.54 -1.45 0.27
C ASP A 291 -32.95 -0.17 1.03
N LYS A 292 -32.29 0.14 2.15
CA LYS A 292 -32.56 1.37 2.91
C LYS A 292 -32.16 2.62 2.12
N PRO A 293 -33.06 3.61 1.97
CA PRO A 293 -32.73 4.85 1.28
C PRO A 293 -31.79 5.71 2.13
N ALA A 294 -30.84 6.36 1.46
CA ALA A 294 -29.99 7.38 2.08
C ALA A 294 -30.78 8.67 2.31
N LEU A 295 -30.73 9.20 3.53
CA LEU A 295 -31.28 10.49 3.93
C LEU A 295 -30.32 11.64 3.59
N SER A 296 -29.02 11.41 3.77
CA SER A 296 -27.92 12.32 3.41
C SER A 296 -26.67 11.51 3.08
N SER A 297 -25.70 12.13 2.42
CA SER A 297 -24.44 11.51 1.99
C SER A 297 -23.29 12.49 2.18
N GLU A 298 -22.20 11.99 2.73
CA GLU A 298 -20.93 12.67 2.96
C GLU A 298 -19.83 11.87 2.25
N LYS A 299 -18.91 12.55 1.55
CA LYS A 299 -17.84 11.88 0.80
C LYS A 299 -16.48 12.40 1.23
N TYR A 300 -15.56 11.47 1.43
CA TYR A 300 -14.19 11.71 1.83
C TYR A 300 -13.24 10.96 0.89
N GLU A 301 -12.17 11.62 0.45
CA GLU A 301 -11.09 11.00 -0.31
C GLU A 301 -9.82 11.06 0.53
N LEU A 302 -9.19 9.91 0.70
CA LEU A 302 -8.03 9.72 1.55
C LEU A 302 -6.85 9.34 0.68
N ASP A 303 -5.75 10.06 0.84
CA ASP A 303 -4.47 9.73 0.21
C ASP A 303 -3.50 9.29 1.30
N PHE A 304 -3.20 7.99 1.33
CA PHE A 304 -2.27 7.42 2.31
C PHE A 304 -0.83 7.50 1.83
N SER A 305 -0.59 7.88 0.57
CA SER A 305 0.72 7.81 -0.08
C SER A 305 1.76 8.70 0.60
N GLU A 306 1.31 9.78 1.26
CA GLU A 306 2.18 10.70 2.02
C GLU A 306 2.33 10.33 3.50
N LYS A 307 1.54 9.37 4.00
CA LYS A 307 1.45 9.03 5.42
C LYS A 307 2.00 7.65 5.75
N VAL A 308 1.98 6.75 4.76
CA VAL A 308 2.33 5.34 4.92
C VAL A 308 3.48 5.00 3.96
N THR A 309 4.66 4.82 4.54
CA THR A 309 5.83 4.28 3.86
C THR A 309 5.74 2.75 3.75
N PRO A 310 6.55 2.11 2.88
CA PRO A 310 6.73 0.67 2.93
C PRO A 310 7.05 0.19 4.36
N PHE A 311 6.48 -0.94 4.77
CA PHE A 311 6.69 -1.53 6.11
C PHE A 311 6.37 -0.63 7.31
N TYR A 312 5.61 0.45 7.12
CA TYR A 312 5.02 1.15 8.27
C TYR A 312 4.21 0.16 9.11
N ASP A 313 4.50 0.10 10.41
CA ASP A 313 4.05 -0.97 11.32
C ASP A 313 3.13 -0.48 12.44
N SER A 314 2.52 0.69 12.25
CA SER A 314 1.54 1.26 13.16
C SER A 314 0.22 1.52 12.45
N TYR A 315 -0.82 1.94 13.17
CA TYR A 315 -2.13 2.25 12.60
C TYR A 315 -2.33 3.75 12.45
N LEU A 316 -3.33 4.12 11.65
CA LEU A 316 -3.74 5.50 11.42
C LEU A 316 -5.10 5.74 12.06
N TYR A 317 -5.42 7.00 12.30
CA TYR A 317 -6.76 7.39 12.70
C TYR A 317 -7.11 8.75 12.11
N ALA A 318 -8.40 8.97 11.89
CA ALA A 318 -8.94 10.26 11.50
C ALA A 318 -9.40 11.09 12.70
N ASP A 319 -9.21 12.41 12.63
CA ASP A 319 -9.90 13.36 13.49
C ASP A 319 -11.36 13.57 13.05
N ASN A 320 -12.10 14.41 13.78
CA ASN A 320 -13.51 14.71 13.48
C ASN A 320 -13.74 15.39 12.11
N ASP A 321 -12.68 15.95 11.50
CA ASP A 321 -12.70 16.55 10.16
C ASP A 321 -12.21 15.55 9.08
N TYR A 322 -12.07 14.26 9.45
CA TYR A 322 -11.60 13.15 8.63
C TYR A 322 -10.18 13.37 8.06
N GLN A 323 -9.35 14.14 8.78
CA GLN A 323 -7.91 14.24 8.50
C GLN A 323 -7.18 13.13 9.24
N PHE A 324 -6.30 12.42 8.54
CA PHE A 324 -5.58 11.27 9.09
C PHE A 324 -4.21 11.63 9.64
N PHE A 325 -3.90 11.01 10.78
CA PHE A 325 -2.65 11.19 11.50
C PHE A 325 -2.00 9.84 11.78
N THR A 326 -0.68 9.82 11.73
CA THR A 326 0.12 8.75 12.33
C THR A 326 0.17 8.92 13.84
N TYR A 327 0.56 7.87 14.56
CA TYR A 327 0.79 7.94 16.00
C TYR A 327 1.84 8.99 16.40
N GLU A 328 2.84 9.20 15.54
CA GLU A 328 3.94 10.14 15.75
C GLU A 328 3.50 11.60 15.58
N GLU A 329 2.58 11.87 14.65
CA GLU A 329 2.07 13.21 14.38
C GLU A 329 1.15 13.70 15.51
N GLN A 330 0.29 12.81 16.02
CA GLN A 330 -0.63 13.13 17.09
C GLN A 330 -0.95 11.84 17.86
N MET A 331 -0.96 11.93 19.19
CA MET A 331 -1.37 10.82 20.05
C MET A 331 -2.78 11.08 20.55
N ILE A 332 -3.74 10.21 20.17
CA ILE A 332 -5.09 10.20 20.73
C ILE A 332 -5.22 8.94 21.60
N SER A 333 -5.45 9.12 22.90
CA SER A 333 -5.50 8.01 23.87
C SER A 333 -6.70 7.08 23.69
N ASP A 334 -7.75 7.56 23.03
CA ASP A 334 -9.08 6.94 23.05
C ASP A 334 -9.40 6.19 21.75
N ILE A 335 -8.50 6.23 20.75
CA ILE A 335 -8.67 5.50 19.49
C ILE A 335 -7.68 4.34 19.47
N SER A 336 -8.21 3.12 19.32
CA SER A 336 -7.41 1.91 19.15
C SER A 336 -7.28 1.56 17.66
N GLY A 337 -6.23 0.83 17.32
CA GLY A 337 -6.05 0.20 16.03
C GLY A 337 -5.57 -1.23 16.19
N GLN A 338 -5.53 -1.96 15.08
CA GLN A 338 -5.10 -3.36 15.06
C GLN A 338 -3.86 -3.50 14.20
N ILE A 339 -2.94 -4.35 14.67
CA ILE A 339 -1.72 -4.73 13.96
C ILE A 339 -1.65 -6.26 14.00
N SER A 340 -1.44 -6.88 12.84
CA SER A 340 -1.23 -8.32 12.71
C SER A 340 0.10 -8.61 12.03
N SER A 341 1.01 -9.26 12.76
CA SER A 341 2.38 -9.55 12.32
C SER A 341 2.49 -10.85 11.49
N PHE A 342 1.39 -11.59 11.30
CA PHE A 342 1.37 -12.87 10.56
C PHE A 342 1.28 -12.70 9.04
N SER A 343 1.59 -11.51 8.52
CA SER A 343 1.49 -11.20 7.09
C SER A 343 2.57 -11.86 6.22
N GLN A 344 3.64 -12.39 6.83
CA GLN A 344 4.77 -13.03 6.12
C GLN A 344 4.57 -14.51 5.82
N LYS A 345 3.35 -15.04 5.96
CA LYS A 345 3.02 -16.42 5.61
C LYS A 345 3.41 -16.75 4.16
N GLN A 346 3.26 -15.78 3.26
CA GLN A 346 3.58 -15.90 1.85
C GLN A 346 4.33 -14.68 1.34
N PHE A 347 5.22 -14.89 0.38
CA PHE A 347 5.93 -13.83 -0.33
C PHE A 347 6.14 -14.25 -1.78
N TYR A 348 6.64 -13.33 -2.61
CA TYR A 348 6.87 -13.62 -4.03
C TYR A 348 8.33 -13.43 -4.43
N PHE A 349 8.86 -14.37 -5.21
CA PHE A 349 10.08 -14.15 -5.98
C PHE A 349 9.76 -13.58 -7.36
N LEU A 350 10.46 -12.52 -7.74
CA LEU A 350 10.33 -11.90 -9.07
C LEU A 350 11.28 -12.54 -10.08
N HIS A 351 10.74 -12.85 -11.25
CA HIS A 351 11.55 -13.17 -12.43
C HIS A 351 11.95 -11.90 -13.19
N PRO A 352 13.02 -11.94 -14.00
CA PRO A 352 13.36 -10.87 -14.93
C PRO A 352 12.20 -10.52 -15.86
N VAL A 353 12.15 -9.27 -16.31
CA VAL A 353 11.18 -8.85 -17.34
C VAL A 353 11.57 -9.47 -18.68
N GLU A 354 10.56 -10.00 -19.38
CA GLU A 354 10.71 -10.45 -20.76
C GLU A 354 10.55 -9.25 -21.70
N TYR A 355 11.67 -8.73 -22.19
CA TYR A 355 11.72 -7.63 -23.16
C TYR A 355 11.67 -8.17 -24.59
N ASP A 356 10.79 -7.60 -25.40
CA ASP A 356 10.73 -7.80 -26.85
C ASP A 356 11.45 -6.65 -27.55
N LEU A 357 12.43 -6.99 -28.39
CA LEU A 357 13.22 -6.05 -29.18
C LEU A 357 12.79 -6.09 -30.64
N GLU A 358 12.27 -4.96 -31.12
CA GLU A 358 12.15 -4.66 -32.55
C GLU A 358 13.15 -3.55 -32.90
N GLU A 359 13.56 -3.43 -34.18
CA GLU A 359 14.76 -2.68 -34.63
C GLU A 359 15.08 -1.35 -33.90
N ASN A 360 14.08 -0.58 -33.46
CA ASN A 360 14.25 0.63 -32.65
C ASN A 360 13.30 0.74 -31.44
N ASN A 361 12.56 -0.32 -31.10
CA ASN A 361 11.58 -0.30 -30.02
C ASN A 361 11.86 -1.41 -29.01
N VAL A 362 11.81 -1.04 -27.74
CA VAL A 362 11.78 -1.98 -26.62
C VAL A 362 10.34 -2.03 -26.12
N SER A 363 9.75 -3.21 -26.08
CA SER A 363 8.42 -3.43 -25.49
C SER A 363 8.47 -4.50 -24.42
N ILE A 364 7.56 -4.41 -23.46
CA ILE A 364 7.37 -5.42 -22.42
C ILE A 364 6.02 -6.07 -22.66
N ARG A 365 5.97 -7.39 -22.60
CA ARG A 365 4.73 -8.13 -22.67
C ARG A 365 4.07 -8.19 -21.30
N GLN A 366 2.80 -7.77 -21.21
CA GLN A 366 1.97 -8.07 -20.06
C GLN A 366 1.78 -9.59 -19.95
N VAL A 367 2.12 -10.15 -18.79
CA VAL A 367 2.09 -11.60 -18.56
C VAL A 367 0.79 -12.05 -17.93
N ASP A 368 0.16 -11.20 -17.12
CA ASP A 368 -1.09 -11.51 -16.42
C ASP A 368 -1.88 -10.25 -16.00
N VAL A 369 -3.00 -10.45 -15.32
CA VAL A 369 -3.82 -9.42 -14.67
C VAL A 369 -4.24 -9.94 -13.29
N ASP A 370 -4.15 -9.11 -12.26
CA ASP A 370 -4.75 -9.44 -10.96
C ASP A 370 -6.28 -9.57 -11.11
N GLU A 371 -6.82 -10.75 -10.80
CA GLU A 371 -8.23 -11.06 -11.08
C GLU A 371 -9.22 -10.17 -10.32
N ALA A 372 -8.84 -9.71 -9.11
CA ALA A 372 -9.71 -8.91 -8.26
C ALA A 372 -9.71 -7.43 -8.67
N SER A 373 -8.53 -6.85 -8.88
CA SER A 373 -8.36 -5.41 -9.10
C SER A 373 -8.20 -4.99 -10.56
N GLY A 374 -7.88 -5.94 -11.45
CA GLY A 374 -7.56 -5.66 -12.84
C GLY A 374 -6.18 -5.04 -13.05
N VAL A 375 -5.32 -5.01 -12.02
CA VAL A 375 -3.96 -4.46 -12.12
C VAL A 375 -3.13 -5.32 -13.09
N PRO A 376 -2.49 -4.73 -14.11
CA PRO A 376 -1.68 -5.48 -15.06
C PRO A 376 -0.39 -5.96 -14.42
N ILE A 377 -0.03 -7.22 -14.71
CA ILE A 377 1.19 -7.85 -14.22
C ILE A 377 2.16 -8.02 -15.40
N TYR A 378 3.38 -7.48 -15.25
CA TYR A 378 4.42 -7.48 -16.29
C TYR A 378 5.61 -8.42 -16.00
N ARG A 379 5.63 -9.03 -14.80
CA ARG A 379 6.68 -9.97 -14.38
C ARG A 379 6.03 -11.26 -13.91
N LYS A 380 6.65 -12.39 -14.26
CA LYS A 380 6.29 -13.67 -13.64
C LYS A 380 6.74 -13.63 -12.17
N MET A 381 5.91 -14.20 -11.30
CA MET A 381 6.14 -14.24 -9.88
C MET A 381 5.88 -15.65 -9.36
N ASP A 382 6.80 -16.16 -8.55
CA ASP A 382 6.61 -17.43 -7.87
C ASP A 382 6.14 -17.15 -6.43
N ASN A 383 4.94 -17.63 -6.08
CA ASN A 383 4.47 -17.60 -4.69
C ASN A 383 5.27 -18.61 -3.87
N VAL A 384 5.83 -18.15 -2.76
CA VAL A 384 6.52 -18.99 -1.79
C VAL A 384 5.81 -18.89 -0.45
N GLN A 385 5.42 -20.05 0.07
CA GLN A 385 4.89 -20.18 1.41
C GLN A 385 6.06 -20.33 2.40
N SER A 386 6.22 -19.36 3.31
CA SER A 386 7.27 -19.38 4.33
C SER A 386 6.97 -20.35 5.47
N TYR A 387 5.69 -20.42 5.86
CA TYR A 387 5.24 -21.31 6.92
C TYR A 387 3.76 -21.69 6.77
N VAL A 388 3.38 -22.78 7.44
CA VAL A 388 2.00 -23.23 7.62
C VAL A 388 1.59 -22.91 9.05
N PHE A 389 0.48 -22.20 9.20
CA PHE A 389 -0.11 -21.86 10.49
C PHE A 389 -1.46 -22.57 10.60
N ASP A 390 -1.61 -23.43 11.61
CA ASP A 390 -2.79 -24.25 11.83
C ASP A 390 -3.06 -24.36 13.34
N ASP A 391 -4.34 -24.28 13.74
CA ASP A 391 -4.79 -24.32 15.14
C ASP A 391 -4.01 -23.42 16.13
N GLY A 392 -3.50 -22.28 15.65
CA GLY A 392 -2.80 -21.30 16.48
C GLY A 392 -1.29 -21.53 16.61
N GLU A 393 -0.72 -22.53 15.92
CA GLU A 393 0.70 -22.82 15.94
C GLU A 393 1.27 -22.96 14.51
N ILE A 394 2.59 -22.82 14.38
CA ILE A 394 3.29 -23.08 13.12
C ILE A 394 3.59 -24.58 13.00
N THR A 395 3.00 -25.23 12.02
CA THR A 395 3.11 -26.69 11.82
C THR A 395 4.19 -27.09 10.80
N ASP A 396 4.57 -26.18 9.91
CA ASP A 396 5.63 -26.37 8.92
C ASP A 396 6.30 -25.04 8.55
N GLY A 397 7.57 -25.08 8.18
CA GLY A 397 8.37 -23.89 7.84
C GLY A 397 8.91 -23.10 9.04
N PHE A 398 9.21 -21.83 8.80
CA PHE A 398 9.76 -20.91 9.81
C PHE A 398 8.95 -19.62 9.84
N GLY A 399 8.39 -19.31 11.01
CA GLY A 399 7.65 -18.09 11.22
C GLY A 399 8.58 -16.91 11.39
N PHE A 400 8.27 -15.80 10.73
CA PHE A 400 8.92 -14.54 11.02
C PHE A 400 7.99 -13.37 10.74
N SER A 401 8.34 -12.22 11.32
CA SER A 401 7.74 -10.93 10.99
C SER A 401 8.82 -9.88 10.82
N PHE A 402 8.51 -8.85 10.05
CA PHE A 402 9.33 -7.65 10.02
C PHE A 402 8.92 -6.69 11.14
N LYS A 403 9.91 -6.13 11.81
CA LYS A 403 9.75 -5.06 12.78
C LYS A 403 10.39 -3.80 12.23
N HIS A 404 9.61 -2.74 12.07
CA HIS A 404 10.12 -1.52 11.49
C HIS A 404 11.07 -0.84 12.49
N ALA A 405 12.35 -0.80 12.14
CA ALA A 405 13.40 -0.25 12.98
C ALA A 405 13.59 1.26 12.75
N GLY A 406 13.19 1.78 11.59
CA GLY A 406 13.30 3.20 11.24
C GLY A 406 13.51 3.42 9.75
N TYR A 407 13.93 4.64 9.41
CA TYR A 407 14.12 5.08 8.04
C TYR A 407 15.59 5.39 7.74
N PHE A 408 15.96 5.36 6.45
CA PHE A 408 17.28 5.76 5.96
C PHE A 408 17.21 6.64 4.72
#